data_AF-A0A9D0ZL69-F1
#
_entry.id   AF-A0A9D0ZL69-F1
#
_cell.length_a   1.000
_cell.length_b   1.000
_cell.length_c   1.000
_cell.angle_alpha   90.00
_cell.angle_beta   90.00
_cell.angle_gamma   90.00
#
_symmetry.space_group_name_H-M   'P 1'
#
loop_
_entity.id
_entity.type
_entity.pdbx_description
1 polymer ?
#
loop_
_entity_poly.entity_id
_entity_poly.type
_entity_poly.pdbx_seq_one_letter_code
_entity_poly.pdbx_strand_id
1 'polypeptide(L)' 'TRYKNRYNAENYDSLRIVVPKGRKAEIEAYARAAGESINGLVNALLRAELGMSAEAWKRGEGDGEV' A
#
# COMPACT_ATOMS: atom_id res chain seq x y z
N THR A 1 2.75 -20.90 -5.89
CA THR A 1 4.03 -21.60 -5.59
C THR A 1 4.62 -20.99 -4.33
N ARG A 2 5.08 -21.79 -3.36
CA ARG A 2 5.64 -21.31 -2.07
C ARG A 2 6.65 -20.16 -2.21
N TYR A 3 7.39 -20.14 -3.32
CA TYR A 3 8.36 -19.12 -3.67
C TYR A 3 7.80 -17.68 -3.75
N LYS A 4 6.62 -17.47 -4.37
CA LYS A 4 6.01 -16.13 -4.50
C LYS A 4 5.55 -15.57 -3.16
N ASN A 5 5.11 -16.42 -2.24
CA ASN A 5 4.67 -16.01 -0.92
C ASN A 5 5.86 -15.58 -0.05
N ARG A 6 7.00 -16.27 -0.19
CA ARG A 6 8.24 -15.91 0.51
C ARG A 6 8.78 -14.56 0.03
N TYR A 7 8.84 -14.35 -1.29
CA TYR A 7 9.26 -13.08 -1.86
C TYR A 7 8.37 -11.90 -1.41
N ASN A 8 7.05 -12.11 -1.39
CA ASN A 8 6.13 -11.07 -0.94
C ASN A 8 6.30 -10.71 0.55
N ALA A 9 6.59 -11.68 1.41
CA ALA A 9 6.78 -11.45 2.84
C ALA A 9 8.15 -10.80 3.16
N GLU A 10 9.17 -11.05 2.35
CA GLU A 10 10.51 -10.49 2.54
C GLU A 10 10.62 -9.03 2.06
N ASN A 11 9.77 -8.58 1.12
CA ASN A 11 9.88 -7.27 0.48
C ASN A 11 8.71 -6.32 0.77
N TYR A 12 7.60 -6.83 1.32
CA TYR A 12 6.40 -6.04 1.54
C TYR A 12 5.74 -6.40 2.86
N ASP A 13 5.42 -5.38 3.66
CA ASP A 13 4.50 -5.51 4.77
C ASP A 13 3.04 -5.59 4.25
N SER A 14 2.38 -6.72 4.50
CA SER A 14 0.98 -6.90 4.11
C SER A 14 0.02 -6.41 5.20
N LEU A 15 -0.82 -5.42 4.89
CA LEU A 15 -1.82 -4.89 5.82
C LEU A 15 -3.23 -5.40 5.48
N ARG A 16 -3.91 -5.98 6.47
CA ARG A 16 -5.34 -6.33 6.36
C ARG A 16 -6.19 -5.18 6.89
N ILE A 17 -6.92 -4.52 6.00
CA ILE A 17 -7.84 -3.43 6.37
C ILE A 17 -9.26 -3.97 6.45
N VAL A 18 -9.93 -3.72 7.58
CA VAL A 18 -11.34 -4.04 7.77
C VAL A 18 -12.13 -2.73 7.75
N VAL A 19 -13.07 -2.63 6.82
CA VAL A 19 -14.00 -1.50 6.72
C VAL A 19 -15.44 -1.99 6.92
N PRO A 20 -16.36 -1.12 7.38
CA PRO A 20 -17.78 -1.46 7.44
C PRO A 20 -18.30 -1.95 6.08
N LYS A 21 -19.29 -2.85 6.10
CA LYS A 21 -19.92 -3.34 4.86
C LYS A 21 -20.48 -2.16 4.05
N GLY A 22 -20.35 -2.23 2.72
CA GLY A 22 -20.77 -1.18 1.79
C GLY A 22 -19.68 -0.14 1.48
N ARG A 23 -18.83 0.20 2.46
CA ARG A 23 -17.79 1.23 2.27
C ARG A 23 -16.71 0.87 1.26
N LYS A 24 -16.44 -0.43 1.07
CA LYS A 24 -15.48 -0.90 0.07
C LYS A 24 -15.83 -0.40 -1.34
N ALA A 25 -17.11 -0.40 -1.70
CA ALA A 25 -17.55 0.02 -3.03
C ALA A 25 -17.33 1.52 -3.26
N GLU A 26 -17.54 2.33 -2.22
CA GLU A 26 -17.25 3.78 -2.26
C GLU A 26 -15.76 4.05 -2.42
N ILE A 27 -14.91 3.35 -1.65
CA ILE A 27 -13.45 3.45 -1.76
C ILE A 27 -12.98 3.02 -3.14
N GLU A 28 -13.54 1.94 -3.70
CA GLU A 28 -13.20 1.45 -5.03
C GLU A 28 -13.64 2.43 -6.13
N ALA A 29 -14.81 3.05 -6.01
CA ALA A 29 -15.26 4.08 -6.94
C ALA A 29 -14.35 5.31 -6.89
N TYR A 30 -13.97 5.76 -5.70
CA TYR A 30 -13.05 6.88 -5.52
C TYR A 30 -11.67 6.59 -6.13
N ALA A 31 -11.09 5.42 -5.82
CA ALA A 31 -9.80 5.01 -6.37
C ALA A 31 -9.86 4.93 -7.91
N ARG A 32 -10.91 4.33 -8.48
CA ARG A 32 -11.09 4.25 -9.94
C ARG A 32 -11.24 5.62 -10.59
N ALA A 33 -11.95 6.55 -9.96
CA ALA A 33 -12.07 7.92 -10.45
C ALA A 33 -10.73 8.65 -10.49
N ALA A 34 -9.83 8.35 -9.56
CA ALA A 34 -8.46 8.86 -9.54
C ALA A 34 -7.50 8.07 -10.47
N GLY A 35 -7.96 7.00 -11.13
CA GLY A 35 -7.10 6.11 -11.93
C GLY A 35 -6.15 5.25 -11.09
N GLU A 36 -6.40 5.13 -9.79
CA GLU A 36 -5.56 4.39 -8.85
C GLU A 36 -6.25 3.10 -8.36
N SER A 37 -5.45 2.17 -7.84
CA SER A 37 -5.99 1.03 -7.09
C SER A 37 -6.29 1.42 -5.65
N ILE A 38 -7.12 0.66 -4.94
CA ILE A 38 -7.36 0.85 -3.50
C ILE A 38 -6.03 0.84 -2.73
N ASN A 39 -5.10 -0.04 -3.10
CA ASN A 39 -3.79 -0.11 -2.45
C ASN A 39 -2.95 1.15 -2.72
N GLY A 40 -2.99 1.67 -3.96
CA GLY A 40 -2.33 2.92 -4.32
C GLY A 40 -2.88 4.10 -3.51
N LEU A 41 -4.20 4.20 -3.44
CA LEU A 41 -4.90 5.22 -2.65
C LEU A 41 -4.51 5.16 -1.16
N VAL A 42 -4.55 3.98 -0.55
CA VAL A 42 -4.19 3.81 0.86
C VAL A 42 -2.73 4.20 1.09
N ASN A 43 -1.80 3.77 0.23
CA ASN A 43 -0.39 4.15 0.33
C ASN A 43 -0.19 5.67 0.15
N ALA A 44 -0.94 6.31 -0.74
CA ALA A 44 -0.89 7.75 -0.93
C ALA A 44 -1.38 8.53 0.29
N LEU A 45 -2.50 8.10 0.88
CA LEU A 45 -3.06 8.69 2.11
C LEU A 45 -2.12 8.52 3.30
N LEU A 46 -1.58 7.31 3.51
CA LEU A 46 -0.62 7.04 4.58
C LEU A 46 0.65 7.87 4.42
N ARG A 47 1.19 7.95 3.20
CA ARG A 47 2.36 8.78 2.90
C ARG A 47 2.09 10.26 3.21
N ALA A 48 0.94 10.78 2.79
CA ALA A 48 0.56 12.17 3.02
C ALA A 48 0.41 12.49 4.52
N GLU A 49 -0.25 11.61 5.27
CA GLU A 49 -0.45 11.77 6.72
C GLU A 49 0.86 11.71 7.50
N LEU A 50 1.75 10.79 7.12
CA LEU A 50 3.08 10.66 7.73
C LEU A 50 4.07 11.75 7.29
N GLY A 51 3.66 12.67 6.39
CA GLY A 51 4.52 13.73 5.87
C GLY A 51 5.73 13.21 5.09
N MET A 52 5.65 11.99 4.55
CA MET A 52 6.78 11.35 3.88
C MET A 52 6.81 11.70 2.39
N SER A 53 8.01 11.91 1.84
CA SER A 53 8.18 12.06 0.39
C SER A 53 7.99 10.71 -0.32
N ALA A 54 7.71 10.73 -1.63
CA ALA A 54 7.55 9.49 -2.41
C ALA A 54 8.83 8.64 -2.40
N GLU A 55 9.97 9.30 -2.34
CA GLU A 55 11.31 8.72 -2.25
C GLU A 55 11.56 8.11 -0.87
N ALA A 56 11.14 8.78 0.21
CA ALA A 56 11.21 8.22 1.56
C ALA A 56 10.30 7.00 1.72
N TRP A 57 9.09 7.06 1.17
CA TRP A 57 8.11 5.96 1.19
C TRP A 57 8.55 4.75 0.36
N LYS A 58 9.22 4.97 -0.78
CA LYS A 58 9.77 3.89 -1.61
C LYS A 58 11.06 3.28 -1.05
N ARG A 59 11.83 4.05 -0.27
CA ARG A 59 13.07 3.60 0.37
C ARG A 59 12.84 2.79 1.65
N GLY A 60 11.62 2.36 1.93
CA GLY A 60 11.33 1.47 3.07
C GLY A 60 12.40 0.38 3.17
N GLU A 61 13.22 0.50 4.22
CA GLU A 61 14.35 -0.32 4.67
C GLU A 61 14.72 -1.49 3.73
N GLY A 62 15.27 -1.18 2.55
CA GLY A 62 15.47 -2.19 1.51
C GLY A 62 16.58 -1.90 0.50
N ASP A 63 17.45 -0.92 0.75
CA ASP A 63 18.68 -0.75 -0.02
C ASP A 63 19.86 -0.43 0.92
N GLY A 64 20.51 -1.52 1.36
CA GLY A 64 21.97 -1.64 1.53
C GLY A 64 22.65 -0.90 2.68
N GLU A 65 22.91 -1.61 3.80
CA GLU A 65 24.28 -1.76 4.31
C GLU A 65 24.40 -2.99 5.25
N VAL A 66 25.37 -3.85 4.91
CA VAL A 66 25.95 -5.09 5.53
C VAL A 66 25.16 -6.39 5.64
#